data_AF-A0A8B4Q943-F1
#
_entry.id   AF-A0A8B4Q943-F1
#
_cell.length_a   1.000
_cell.length_b   1.000
_cell.length_c   1.000
_cell.angle_alpha   90.00
_cell.angle_beta   90.00
_cell.angle_gamma   90.00
#
_symmetry.space_group_name_H-M   'P 1'
#
loop_
_entity.id
_entity.type
_entity.pdbx_description
1 polymer ?
#
loop_
_entity_poly.entity_id
_entity_poly.type
_entity_poly.pdbx_seq_one_letter_code
_entity_poly.pdbx_strand_id
1 'polypeptide(L)'
;MQYTKNLNLKKPDQNDYVNIADINENMDVLDESVQKKYEKPTTGISKTDLSQPVQDSLQKADNAATQTELTKTNEAVATHMAEDATNAKKGHVQLVDNVDGNSASLVPTQNAVKIGIRKGLEQIDYRVTKSGKDTNGVFTSVEYRRKSDNTLAVKSVLSGGSSPKYTTRTLTYYGVDGITVEDTTTRTLSYDADGDLISEV
;
A
#
# COMPACT_ATOMS: atom_id res chain seq x y z
N MET A 1 -61.62 58.98 -9.36
CA MET A 1 -60.29 58.48 -9.79
C MET A 1 -59.59 57.71 -8.66
N GLN A 2 -59.52 56.39 -8.81
CA GLN A 2 -58.88 55.45 -7.88
C GLN A 2 -57.50 55.05 -8.43
N TYR A 3 -56.64 54.44 -7.61
CA TYR A 3 -55.29 54.02 -8.01
C TYR A 3 -54.98 52.56 -7.66
N THR A 4 -54.06 51.93 -8.41
CA THR A 4 -53.55 50.59 -8.05
C THR A 4 -52.53 50.66 -6.92
N LYS A 5 -52.46 49.61 -6.08
CA LYS A 5 -51.62 49.61 -4.87
C LYS A 5 -50.12 49.64 -5.13
N ASN A 6 -49.65 48.88 -6.13
CA ASN A 6 -48.21 48.61 -6.28
C ASN A 6 -47.52 49.59 -7.23
N LEU A 7 -48.22 50.05 -8.26
CA LEU A 7 -47.67 50.88 -9.33
C LEU A 7 -48.38 52.23 -9.44
N ASN A 8 -49.32 52.53 -8.55
CA ASN A 8 -50.08 53.78 -8.53
C ASN A 8 -50.71 54.15 -9.89
N LEU A 9 -51.11 53.15 -10.68
CA LEU A 9 -51.78 53.34 -11.97
C LEU A 9 -53.20 53.90 -11.76
N LYS A 10 -53.58 54.90 -12.56
CA LYS A 10 -54.92 55.51 -12.57
C LYS A 10 -55.97 54.48 -13.01
N LYS A 11 -57.04 54.34 -12.24
CA LYS A 11 -58.16 53.44 -12.54
C LYS A 11 -59.40 54.28 -12.90
N PRO A 12 -60.02 54.04 -14.08
CA PRO A 12 -61.29 54.68 -14.41
C PRO A 12 -62.40 54.14 -13.50
N ASP A 13 -63.34 55.01 -13.12
CA ASP A 13 -64.56 54.62 -12.43
C ASP A 13 -65.58 54.04 -13.44
N GLN A 14 -66.56 53.25 -12.99
CA GLN A 14 -67.46 52.49 -13.90
C GLN A 14 -68.20 53.35 -14.94
N ASN A 15 -68.42 54.62 -14.62
CA ASN A 15 -69.13 55.58 -15.47
C ASN A 15 -68.22 56.70 -16.01
N ASP A 16 -66.90 56.60 -15.83
CA ASP A 16 -65.95 57.59 -16.35
C ASP A 16 -65.67 57.37 -17.85
N TYR A 17 -65.52 58.47 -18.58
CA TYR A 17 -64.97 58.41 -19.93
C TYR A 17 -63.46 58.12 -19.85
N VAL A 18 -63.00 57.16 -20.64
CA VAL A 18 -61.58 56.77 -20.66
C VAL A 18 -60.74 57.90 -21.26
N ASN A 19 -59.80 58.41 -20.47
CA ASN A 19 -58.82 59.41 -20.91
C ASN A 19 -57.56 58.73 -21.46
N ILE A 20 -57.22 59.01 -22.71
CA ILE A 20 -56.05 58.44 -23.40
C ILE A 20 -54.74 58.88 -22.74
N ALA A 21 -54.66 60.10 -22.19
CA ALA A 21 -53.47 60.58 -21.50
C ALA A 21 -53.18 59.73 -20.24
N ASP A 22 -54.22 59.39 -19.49
CA ASP A 22 -54.09 58.55 -18.29
C ASP A 22 -53.65 57.11 -18.64
N ILE A 23 -54.05 56.60 -19.82
CA ILE A 23 -53.57 55.30 -20.32
C ILE A 23 -52.09 55.37 -20.68
N ASN A 24 -51.67 56.41 -21.41
CA ASN A 24 -50.28 56.55 -21.82
C ASN A 24 -49.36 56.67 -20.60
N GLU A 25 -49.72 57.50 -19.62
CA GLU A 25 -48.97 57.62 -18.37
C GLU A 25 -48.90 56.29 -17.60
N ASN A 26 -50.01 55.55 -17.53
CA ASN A 26 -50.01 54.22 -16.91
C ASN A 26 -49.10 53.23 -17.68
N MET A 27 -49.03 53.36 -19.01
CA MET A 27 -48.20 52.50 -19.85
C MET A 27 -46.71 52.80 -19.64
N ASP A 28 -46.33 54.07 -19.52
CA ASP A 28 -44.95 54.47 -19.21
C ASP A 28 -44.50 53.93 -17.84
N VAL A 29 -45.38 54.02 -16.83
CA VAL A 29 -45.10 53.47 -15.49
C VAL A 29 -44.97 51.94 -15.54
N LEU A 30 -45.80 51.27 -16.34
CA LEU A 30 -45.70 49.82 -16.52
C LEU A 30 -44.37 49.43 -17.17
N ASP A 31 -43.97 50.11 -18.25
CA ASP A 31 -42.72 49.85 -18.97
C ASP A 31 -41.49 50.01 -18.06
N GLU A 32 -41.40 51.13 -17.33
CA GLU A 32 -40.31 51.40 -16.39
C GLU A 32 -40.27 50.35 -15.25
N SER A 33 -41.43 49.96 -14.72
CA SER A 33 -41.51 49.00 -13.62
C SER A 33 -41.14 47.57 -14.04
N VAL A 34 -41.41 47.20 -15.29
CA VAL A 34 -41.04 45.89 -15.84
C VAL A 34 -39.53 45.83 -16.05
N GLN A 35 -38.93 46.91 -16.55
CA GLN A 35 -37.48 47.02 -16.73
C GLN A 35 -36.71 46.85 -15.40
N LYS A 36 -37.20 47.47 -14.31
CA LYS A 36 -36.55 47.41 -12.98
C LYS A 36 -36.56 46.02 -12.32
N LYS A 37 -37.45 45.11 -12.71
CA LYS A 37 -37.57 43.79 -12.07
C LYS A 37 -36.49 42.80 -12.48
N TYR A 38 -35.75 43.08 -13.55
CA TYR A 38 -34.72 42.17 -14.01
C TYR A 38 -33.57 42.89 -14.74
N GLU A 39 -32.52 43.19 -14.00
CA GLU A 39 -31.23 43.54 -14.59
C GLU A 39 -30.39 42.27 -14.74
N LYS A 40 -30.26 41.81 -16.00
CA LYS A 40 -29.47 40.62 -16.30
C LYS A 40 -27.98 40.90 -16.01
N PRO A 41 -27.29 40.06 -15.22
CA PRO A 41 -25.85 40.18 -15.03
C PRO A 41 -25.08 40.04 -16.36
N THR A 42 -23.93 40.71 -16.46
CA THR A 42 -23.03 40.63 -17.63
C THR A 42 -22.49 39.22 -17.87
N THR A 43 -22.45 38.36 -16.84
CA THR A 43 -22.11 36.95 -16.95
C THR A 43 -23.01 36.09 -16.06
N GLY A 44 -23.73 35.14 -16.67
CA GLY A 44 -24.49 34.11 -15.95
C GLY A 44 -25.75 34.60 -15.23
N ILE A 45 -26.22 33.79 -14.27
CA ILE A 45 -27.32 34.08 -13.35
C ILE A 45 -26.70 34.60 -12.05
N SER A 46 -27.27 35.63 -11.44
CA SER A 46 -26.75 36.13 -10.16
C SER A 46 -26.91 35.06 -9.08
N LYS A 47 -25.83 34.74 -8.37
CA LYS A 47 -25.88 33.76 -7.25
C LYS A 47 -26.86 34.22 -6.17
N THR A 48 -27.05 35.54 -5.99
CA THR A 48 -27.95 36.12 -4.98
C THR A 48 -29.43 35.87 -5.24
N ASP A 49 -29.81 35.58 -6.49
CA ASP A 49 -31.21 35.38 -6.89
C ASP A 49 -31.66 33.94 -6.68
N LEU A 50 -30.72 33.05 -6.34
CA LEU A 50 -30.98 31.64 -6.05
C LEU A 50 -31.33 31.46 -4.57
N SER A 51 -32.00 30.36 -4.23
CA SER A 51 -32.30 30.04 -2.84
C SER A 51 -31.01 29.76 -2.04
N GLN A 52 -31.04 30.02 -0.73
CA GLN A 52 -29.89 29.82 0.15
C GLN A 52 -29.23 28.42 0.01
N PRO A 53 -30.00 27.30 -0.07
CA PRO A 53 -29.38 25.98 -0.25
C PRO A 53 -28.57 25.83 -1.54
N VAL A 54 -28.97 26.53 -2.61
CA VAL A 54 -28.25 26.53 -3.89
C VAL A 54 -27.00 27.39 -3.80
N GLN A 55 -27.09 28.56 -3.16
CA GLN A 55 -25.94 29.43 -2.91
C GLN A 55 -24.85 28.69 -2.12
N ASP A 56 -25.23 28.02 -1.03
CA ASP A 56 -24.30 27.25 -0.19
C ASP A 56 -23.61 26.13 -0.97
N SER A 57 -24.34 25.47 -1.87
CA SER A 57 -23.81 24.38 -2.70
C SER A 57 -22.80 24.89 -3.73
N LEU A 58 -23.09 26.04 -4.36
CA LEU A 58 -22.16 26.68 -5.30
C LEU A 58 -20.91 27.19 -4.59
N GLN A 59 -21.05 27.77 -3.39
CA GLN A 59 -19.89 28.22 -2.60
C GLN A 59 -18.99 27.04 -2.19
N LYS A 60 -19.56 25.87 -1.87
CA LYS A 60 -18.78 24.65 -1.64
C LYS A 60 -18.01 24.22 -2.88
N ALA A 61 -18.60 24.35 -4.07
CA ALA A 61 -17.94 24.05 -5.33
C ALA A 61 -16.83 25.04 -5.66
N ASP A 62 -17.04 26.34 -5.42
CA ASP A 62 -16.01 27.38 -5.61
C ASP A 62 -14.79 27.16 -4.70
N ASN A 63 -15.04 26.69 -3.47
CA ASN A 63 -14.00 26.41 -2.48
C ASN A 63 -13.41 24.99 -2.59
N ALA A 64 -13.91 24.17 -3.52
CA ALA A 64 -13.37 22.83 -3.72
C ALA A 64 -11.95 22.90 -4.29
N ALA A 65 -11.12 21.91 -3.94
CA ALA A 65 -9.79 21.80 -4.52
C ALA A 65 -9.89 21.67 -6.05
N THR A 66 -9.13 22.51 -6.77
CA THR A 66 -9.10 22.42 -8.23
C THR A 66 -8.40 21.16 -8.68
N GLN A 67 -8.72 20.67 -9.88
CA GLN A 67 -8.02 19.54 -10.49
C GLN A 67 -6.49 19.78 -10.55
N THR A 68 -6.07 21.03 -10.78
CA THR A 68 -4.66 21.42 -10.78
C THR A 68 -4.00 21.22 -9.42
N GLU A 69 -4.65 21.63 -8.33
CA GLU A 69 -4.11 21.47 -6.97
C GLU A 69 -4.01 20.00 -6.55
N LEU A 70 -5.01 19.19 -6.92
CA LEU A 70 -4.96 17.74 -6.71
C LEU A 70 -3.82 17.09 -7.50
N THR A 71 -3.62 17.52 -8.75
CA THR A 71 -2.55 17.00 -9.62
C THR A 71 -1.17 17.31 -9.04
N LYS A 72 -0.92 18.55 -8.62
CA LYS A 72 0.34 18.95 -7.96
C LYS A 72 0.62 18.12 -6.70
N THR A 73 -0.41 17.86 -5.91
CA THR A 73 -0.28 17.06 -4.68
C THR A 73 0.11 15.62 -5.03
N ASN A 74 -0.53 15.02 -6.03
CA ASN A 74 -0.19 13.67 -6.49
C ASN A 74 1.22 13.59 -7.06
N GLU A 75 1.66 14.59 -7.83
CA GLU A 75 3.03 14.68 -8.35
C GLU A 75 4.06 14.82 -7.23
N ALA A 76 3.77 15.62 -6.19
CA ALA A 76 4.64 15.76 -5.03
C ALA A 76 4.75 14.44 -4.24
N VAL A 77 3.64 13.74 -4.03
CA VAL A 77 3.64 12.42 -3.38
C VAL A 77 4.45 11.42 -4.20
N ALA A 78 4.23 11.35 -5.51
CA ALA A 78 4.98 10.47 -6.39
C ALA A 78 6.49 10.76 -6.37
N THR A 79 6.85 12.04 -6.35
CA THR A 79 8.24 12.47 -6.24
C THR A 79 8.86 12.00 -4.93
N HIS A 80 8.22 12.25 -3.79
CA HIS A 80 8.71 11.80 -2.49
C HIS A 80 8.86 10.29 -2.39
N MET A 81 7.92 9.52 -2.97
CA MET A 81 8.00 8.06 -2.99
C MET A 81 9.14 7.51 -3.84
N ALA A 82 9.65 8.28 -4.81
CA ALA A 82 10.78 7.91 -5.66
C ALA A 82 12.15 8.32 -5.06
N GLU A 83 12.18 9.04 -3.93
CA GLU A 83 13.43 9.45 -3.30
C GLU A 83 14.02 8.35 -2.42
N ASP A 84 15.10 7.74 -2.89
CA ASP A 84 15.93 6.82 -2.11
C ASP A 84 16.71 7.56 -1.01
N ALA A 85 16.83 6.94 0.16
CA ALA A 85 17.69 7.45 1.21
C ALA A 85 19.14 7.01 0.97
N THR A 86 19.97 7.93 0.50
CA THR A 86 21.40 7.70 0.31
C THR A 86 22.21 8.48 1.35
N ASN A 87 23.52 8.26 1.40
CA ASN A 87 24.40 9.05 2.27
C ASN A 87 24.46 10.54 1.87
N ALA A 88 24.09 10.88 0.63
CA ALA A 88 24.10 12.26 0.13
C ALA A 88 22.70 12.93 0.15
N LYS A 89 21.62 12.15 0.19
CA LYS A 89 20.24 12.63 0.10
C LYS A 89 19.35 11.89 1.09
N LYS A 90 18.61 12.65 1.89
CA LYS A 90 17.56 12.09 2.76
C LYS A 90 16.36 11.69 1.89
N GLY A 91 15.94 10.43 1.98
CA GLY A 91 14.79 9.87 1.26
C GLY A 91 14.04 8.85 2.14
N HIS A 92 13.19 8.02 1.54
CA HIS A 92 12.52 6.93 2.25
C HIS A 92 13.33 5.63 2.17
N VAL A 93 13.21 4.81 3.22
CA VAL A 93 13.77 3.46 3.26
C VAL A 93 12.66 2.51 3.66
N GLN A 94 12.47 1.44 2.88
CA GLN A 94 11.49 0.41 3.19
C GLN A 94 12.08 -0.63 4.14
N LEU A 95 11.27 -1.09 5.10
CA LEU A 95 11.63 -2.19 5.98
C LEU A 95 11.27 -3.51 5.31
N VAL A 96 12.24 -4.43 5.19
CA VAL A 96 12.02 -5.75 4.58
C VAL A 96 12.44 -6.88 5.50
N ASP A 97 11.74 -8.00 5.43
CA ASP A 97 12.07 -9.23 6.18
C ASP A 97 13.17 -10.05 5.48
N ASN A 98 14.19 -9.40 4.95
CA ASN A 98 15.36 -10.03 4.34
C ASN A 98 16.64 -9.25 4.67
N VAL A 99 17.78 -9.95 4.78
CA VAL A 99 19.09 -9.39 5.15
C VAL A 99 19.99 -9.03 3.95
N ASP A 100 19.53 -9.24 2.72
CA ASP A 100 20.30 -8.95 1.49
C ASP A 100 20.31 -7.46 1.10
N GLY A 101 20.01 -6.57 2.05
CA GLY A 101 19.55 -5.21 1.80
C GLY A 101 20.58 -4.27 1.16
N ASN A 102 20.23 -3.72 -0.01
CA ASN A 102 20.80 -2.46 -0.50
C ASN A 102 20.28 -1.30 0.36
N SER A 103 21.12 -0.79 1.27
CA SER A 103 20.78 0.24 2.26
C SER A 103 20.32 1.58 1.67
N ALA A 104 20.33 1.75 0.34
CA ALA A 104 19.81 2.93 -0.34
C ALA A 104 18.26 2.95 -0.43
N SER A 105 17.60 1.79 -0.52
CA SER A 105 16.13 1.71 -0.65
C SER A 105 15.48 0.70 0.29
N LEU A 106 16.23 -0.32 0.74
CA LEU A 106 15.74 -1.38 1.62
C LEU A 106 16.65 -1.51 2.84
N VAL A 107 16.06 -1.63 4.03
CA VAL A 107 16.77 -2.05 5.25
C VAL A 107 16.07 -3.24 5.89
N PRO A 108 16.85 -4.17 6.48
CA PRO A 108 16.28 -5.32 7.17
C PRO A 108 15.48 -4.90 8.40
N THR A 109 14.37 -5.58 8.67
CA THR A 109 13.68 -5.49 9.96
C THR A 109 14.58 -6.03 11.08
N GLN A 110 14.30 -5.63 12.32
CA GLN A 110 14.98 -6.22 13.50
C GLN A 110 14.81 -7.75 13.54
N ASN A 111 13.67 -8.25 13.03
CA ASN A 111 13.42 -9.68 12.93
C ASN A 111 14.35 -10.35 11.91
N ALA A 112 14.52 -9.76 10.72
CA ALA A 112 15.45 -10.25 9.70
C ALA A 112 16.90 -10.29 10.21
N VAL A 113 17.37 -9.24 10.87
CA VAL A 113 18.72 -9.19 11.49
C VAL A 113 18.87 -10.30 12.53
N LYS A 114 17.88 -10.48 13.40
CA LYS A 114 17.88 -11.54 14.42
C LYS A 114 17.91 -12.95 13.81
N ILE A 115 17.20 -13.17 12.70
CA ILE A 115 17.20 -14.45 11.97
C ILE A 115 18.58 -14.72 11.37
N GLY A 116 19.18 -13.73 10.69
CA GLY A 116 20.52 -13.86 10.09
C GLY A 116 21.61 -14.20 11.12
N ILE A 117 21.64 -13.46 12.24
CA ILE A 117 22.59 -13.72 13.35
C ILE A 117 22.35 -15.10 13.96
N ARG A 118 21.09 -15.49 14.18
CA ARG A 118 20.72 -16.78 14.75
C ARG A 118 21.18 -17.94 13.86
N LYS A 119 20.94 -17.87 12.54
CA LYS A 119 21.38 -18.88 11.58
C LYS A 119 22.87 -19.18 11.71
N GLY A 120 23.72 -18.16 11.80
CA GLY A 120 25.17 -18.32 11.93
C GLY A 120 25.63 -18.96 13.26
N LEU A 121 25.05 -18.54 14.40
CA LEU A 121 25.42 -19.08 15.72
C LEU A 121 24.88 -20.50 15.97
N GLU A 122 23.75 -20.88 15.38
CA GLU A 122 23.19 -22.22 15.56
C GLU A 122 23.85 -23.26 14.66
N GLN A 123 24.42 -22.84 13.53
CA GLN A 123 25.15 -23.75 12.66
C GLN A 123 26.37 -24.39 13.35
N ILE A 124 26.87 -23.76 14.41
CA ILE A 124 28.02 -24.23 15.19
C ILE A 124 27.64 -24.99 16.47
N ASP A 125 26.36 -25.05 16.86
CA ASP A 125 25.93 -25.74 18.09
C ASP A 125 24.56 -26.45 17.96
N TYR A 126 24.60 -27.79 17.92
CA TYR A 126 23.43 -28.63 17.66
C TYR A 126 23.14 -29.63 18.79
N ARG A 127 21.85 -29.93 18.96
CA ARG A 127 21.40 -31.17 19.58
C ARG A 127 21.41 -32.26 18.52
N VAL A 128 21.96 -33.42 18.87
CA VAL A 128 22.11 -34.52 17.91
C VAL A 128 21.29 -35.72 18.37
N THR A 129 20.41 -36.20 17.50
CA THR A 129 19.67 -37.46 17.69
C THR A 129 20.03 -38.43 16.57
N LYS A 130 20.23 -39.70 16.93
CA LYS A 130 20.58 -40.77 15.99
C LYS A 130 19.48 -41.82 15.97
N SER A 131 19.16 -42.35 14.81
CA SER A 131 18.12 -43.37 14.62
C SER A 131 18.50 -44.35 13.49
N GLY A 132 17.70 -45.41 13.34
CA GLY A 132 17.96 -46.44 12.33
C GLY A 132 19.28 -47.18 12.56
N LYS A 133 19.51 -47.66 13.78
CA LYS A 133 20.67 -48.49 14.12
C LYS A 133 20.54 -49.85 13.46
N ASP A 134 21.53 -50.24 12.68
CA ASP A 134 21.56 -51.54 12.02
C ASP A 134 22.21 -52.64 12.89
N THR A 135 22.33 -53.85 12.34
CA THR A 135 22.89 -55.03 13.02
C THR A 135 24.37 -54.89 13.35
N ASN A 136 25.12 -54.07 12.61
CA ASN A 136 26.53 -53.76 12.89
C ASN A 136 26.68 -52.54 13.82
N GLY A 137 25.55 -52.01 14.30
CA GLY A 137 25.50 -50.90 15.24
C GLY A 137 25.69 -49.52 14.62
N VAL A 138 25.65 -49.40 13.29
CA VAL A 138 25.77 -48.13 12.58
C VAL A 138 24.39 -47.46 12.53
N PHE A 139 24.33 -46.19 12.93
CA PHE A 139 23.11 -45.38 12.82
C PHE A 139 23.04 -44.75 11.43
N THR A 140 21.99 -45.06 10.68
CA THR A 140 21.82 -44.61 9.29
C THR A 140 21.21 -43.22 9.18
N SER A 141 20.58 -42.71 10.24
CA SER A 141 19.99 -41.36 10.26
C SER A 141 20.49 -40.56 11.45
N VAL A 142 20.89 -39.32 11.20
CA VAL A 142 21.30 -38.34 12.22
C VAL A 142 20.59 -37.02 11.97
N GLU A 143 19.87 -36.54 12.97
CA GLU A 143 19.23 -35.23 12.95
C GLU A 143 20.01 -34.26 13.83
N TYR A 144 20.33 -33.09 13.27
CA TYR A 144 20.93 -31.96 13.96
C TYR A 144 19.84 -30.91 14.15
N ARG A 145 19.46 -30.68 15.42
CA ARG A 145 18.40 -29.75 15.80
C ARG A 145 18.99 -28.54 16.50
N ARG A 146 18.48 -27.35 16.18
CA ARG A 146 18.91 -26.09 16.78
C ARG A 146 18.63 -26.13 18.29
N LYS A 147 19.59 -25.70 19.10
CA LYS A 147 19.43 -25.74 20.57
C LYS A 147 18.39 -24.76 21.11
N SER A 148 18.17 -23.67 20.40
CA SER A 148 17.30 -22.56 20.76
C SER A 148 15.82 -22.94 20.75
N ASP A 149 15.37 -23.64 19.71
CA ASP A 149 13.96 -23.90 19.42
C ASP A 149 13.66 -25.35 18.99
N ASN A 150 14.67 -26.22 18.96
CA ASN A 150 14.56 -27.63 18.60
C ASN A 150 14.07 -27.91 17.16
N THR A 151 14.04 -26.89 16.30
CA THR A 151 13.75 -27.07 14.87
C THR A 151 14.90 -27.80 14.17
N LEU A 152 14.58 -28.52 13.09
CA LEU A 152 15.56 -29.32 12.35
C LEU A 152 16.44 -28.41 11.49
N ALA A 153 17.77 -28.51 11.62
CA ALA A 153 18.71 -27.74 10.81
C ALA A 153 19.36 -28.60 9.72
N VAL A 154 19.77 -29.82 10.08
CA VAL A 154 20.38 -30.75 9.13
C VAL A 154 19.87 -32.15 9.39
N LYS A 155 19.54 -32.87 8.31
CA LYS A 155 19.30 -34.32 8.35
C LYS A 155 20.36 -35.02 7.50
N SER A 156 21.09 -35.93 8.13
CA SER A 156 22.10 -36.77 7.49
C SER A 156 21.55 -38.19 7.37
N VAL A 157 21.55 -38.76 6.16
CA VAL A 157 21.11 -40.13 5.90
C VAL A 157 22.20 -40.89 5.16
N LEU A 158 22.61 -42.03 5.71
CA LEU A 158 23.50 -42.99 5.06
C LEU A 158 22.69 -43.95 4.20
N SER A 159 23.18 -44.23 3.00
CA SER A 159 22.57 -45.13 2.02
C SER A 159 23.62 -45.70 1.07
N GLY A 160 23.21 -46.59 0.17
CA GLY A 160 24.12 -47.32 -0.72
C GLY A 160 25.02 -48.31 0.04
N GLY A 161 25.86 -49.03 -0.69
CA GLY A 161 26.80 -49.99 -0.09
C GLY A 161 26.13 -51.07 0.76
N SER A 162 26.86 -51.54 1.77
CA SER A 162 26.35 -52.50 2.75
C SER A 162 27.00 -52.26 4.09
N SER A 163 26.19 -52.28 5.15
CA SER A 163 26.67 -52.09 6.51
C SER A 163 27.85 -53.02 6.83
N PRO A 164 28.93 -52.52 7.47
CA PRO A 164 29.07 -51.18 8.07
C PRO A 164 29.54 -50.07 7.09
N LYS A 165 29.77 -50.38 5.81
CA LYS A 165 30.38 -49.48 4.81
C LYS A 165 29.32 -48.94 3.84
N TYR A 166 28.59 -47.92 4.28
CA TYR A 166 27.66 -47.18 3.42
C TYR A 166 28.42 -46.27 2.47
N THR A 167 28.06 -46.25 1.18
CA THR A 167 28.82 -45.52 0.15
C THR A 167 28.29 -44.11 -0.11
N THR A 168 27.16 -43.74 0.49
CA THR A 168 26.49 -42.47 0.19
C THR A 168 25.95 -41.82 1.46
N ARG A 169 26.20 -40.52 1.62
CA ARG A 169 25.64 -39.69 2.68
C ARG A 169 24.90 -38.51 2.06
N THR A 170 23.60 -38.43 2.30
CA THR A 170 22.78 -37.29 1.91
C THR A 170 22.64 -36.35 3.10
N LEU A 171 23.04 -35.09 2.96
CA LEU A 171 22.79 -34.01 3.92
C LEU A 171 21.71 -33.08 3.36
N THR A 172 20.59 -32.97 4.05
CA THR A 172 19.55 -31.99 3.76
C THR A 172 19.63 -30.86 4.79
N TYR A 173 19.83 -29.63 4.32
CA TYR A 173 19.87 -28.41 5.12
C TYR A 173 18.50 -27.74 5.10
N TYR A 174 18.02 -27.35 6.26
CA TYR A 174 16.69 -26.76 6.43
C TYR A 174 16.79 -25.32 6.95
N GLY A 175 15.86 -24.48 6.53
CA GLY A 175 15.69 -23.11 7.02
C GLY A 175 15.33 -23.05 8.50
N VAL A 176 15.22 -21.83 9.02
CA VAL A 176 14.94 -21.56 10.45
C VAL A 176 13.57 -22.05 10.92
N ASP A 177 12.64 -22.27 10.00
CA ASP A 177 11.34 -22.89 10.28
C ASP A 177 11.46 -24.41 10.55
N GLY A 178 12.60 -25.02 10.22
CA GLY A 178 12.86 -26.45 10.32
C GLY A 178 12.11 -27.32 9.31
N ILE A 179 11.53 -26.70 8.27
CA ILE A 179 10.68 -27.37 7.28
C ILE A 179 11.18 -27.07 5.86
N THR A 180 11.47 -25.81 5.56
CA THR A 180 11.93 -25.40 4.22
C THR A 180 13.30 -26.01 3.95
N VAL A 181 13.45 -26.76 2.86
CA VAL A 181 14.77 -27.26 2.43
C VAL A 181 15.51 -26.12 1.72
N GLU A 182 16.64 -25.71 2.28
CA GLU A 182 17.50 -24.67 1.70
C GLU A 182 18.57 -25.27 0.77
N ASP A 183 19.06 -26.47 1.09
CA ASP A 183 20.03 -27.18 0.25
C ASP A 183 19.97 -28.70 0.48
N THR A 184 20.41 -29.48 -0.50
CA THR A 184 20.64 -30.91 -0.35
C THR A 184 21.93 -31.30 -1.05
N THR A 185 22.90 -31.73 -0.25
CA THR A 185 24.20 -32.19 -0.73
C THR A 185 24.29 -33.71 -0.58
N THR A 186 24.65 -34.41 -1.67
CA THR A 186 24.95 -35.84 -1.63
C THR A 186 26.45 -36.04 -1.73
N ARG A 187 27.01 -36.80 -0.80
CA ARG A 187 28.43 -37.13 -0.74
C ARG A 187 28.66 -38.63 -0.93
N THR A 188 29.74 -38.95 -1.59
CA THR A 188 30.24 -40.31 -1.81
C THR A 188 31.28 -40.64 -0.74
N LEU A 189 31.13 -41.82 -0.13
CA LEU A 189 32.01 -42.35 0.91
C LEU A 189 32.88 -43.44 0.32
N SER A 190 34.19 -43.26 0.39
CA SER A 190 35.17 -44.23 -0.09
C SER A 190 35.99 -44.78 1.06
N TYR A 191 36.27 -46.08 0.99
CA TYR A 191 36.97 -46.82 2.02
C TYR A 191 38.23 -47.48 1.44
N ASP A 192 39.24 -47.68 2.27
CA ASP A 192 40.39 -48.50 1.90
C ASP A 192 40.10 -50.02 2.01
N ALA A 193 41.15 -50.82 1.76
CA ALA A 193 41.06 -52.29 1.80
C ALA A 193 40.72 -52.83 3.19
N ASP A 194 41.20 -52.17 4.25
CA ASP A 194 40.95 -52.53 5.65
C ASP A 194 39.54 -52.12 6.09
N GLY A 195 38.95 -51.15 5.39
CA GLY A 195 37.60 -50.68 5.59
C GLY A 195 37.47 -49.39 6.35
N ASP A 196 38.55 -48.65 6.48
CA ASP A 196 38.56 -47.33 7.08
C ASP A 196 38.11 -46.29 6.06
N LEU A 197 37.34 -45.31 6.52
CA LEU A 197 36.84 -44.23 5.66
C LEU A 197 38.01 -43.31 5.28
N ILE A 198 38.31 -43.23 3.99
CA ILE A 198 39.41 -42.42 3.46
C ILE A 198 38.94 -41.15 2.74
N SER A 199 37.67 -41.08 2.34
CA SER A 199 37.14 -39.90 1.65
C SER A 199 35.62 -39.76 1.83
N GLU A 200 35.16 -38.53 2.02
CA GLU A 200 33.76 -38.12 1.95
C GLU A 200 33.70 -36.85 1.08
N VAL A 201 33.21 -36.98 -0.17
CA VAL A 201 33.16 -35.88 -1.15
C VAL A 201 31.80 -35.74 -1.83
#